data_AF-A0A7D6VU54-F1
#
_entry.id   AF-A0A7D6VU54-F1
#
_cell.length_a   1.000
_cell.length_b   1.000
_cell.length_c   1.000
_cell.angle_alpha   90.00
_cell.angle_beta   90.00
_cell.angle_gamma   90.00
#
_symmetry.space_group_name_H-M   'P 1'
#
loop_
_entity.id
_entity.type
_entity.pdbx_description
1 polymer ?
#
loop_
_entity_poly.entity_id
_entity_poly.type
_entity_poly.pdbx_seq_one_letter_code
_entity_poly.pdbx_strand_id
1 'polypeptide(L)'
;MEDKEIVQKIIEKDPKAIEDLINKYGKLIFGVINKILNSSNERWEIEECFNDILMTLWKNMYLYKEEKGKLINFIISVAKFKAIDYKRKIQKKNNVIELKEEVLRKEEFQDEIDINDQEGFYNLIKELKEKDKEIFIRRYLLDESMEKISKDLNLTKEYIYNKLSRGRKKIKERLEGI
;
A
#
# COMPACT_ATOMS: atom_id res chain seq x y z
N MET A 1 27.50 -1.48 -11.33
CA MET A 1 27.17 -0.12 -10.87
C MET A 1 26.71 -0.15 -9.42
N GLU A 2 27.24 0.75 -8.61
CA GLU A 2 26.93 0.81 -7.19
C GLU A 2 25.59 1.51 -6.91
N ASP A 3 24.98 1.24 -5.76
CA ASP A 3 23.68 1.82 -5.40
C ASP A 3 23.73 3.34 -5.27
N LYS A 4 24.84 3.88 -4.73
CA LYS A 4 25.01 5.32 -4.57
C LYS A 4 25.07 6.03 -5.92
N GLU A 5 25.74 5.43 -6.90
CA GLU A 5 25.81 5.96 -8.26
C GLU A 5 24.45 5.98 -8.94
N ILE A 6 23.65 4.89 -8.80
CA ILE A 6 22.28 4.83 -9.32
C ILE A 6 21.45 5.98 -8.71
N VAL A 7 21.49 6.12 -7.38
CA VAL A 7 20.73 7.14 -6.65
C VAL A 7 21.10 8.53 -7.15
N GLN A 8 22.39 8.85 -7.20
CA GLN A 8 22.87 10.18 -7.56
C GLN A 8 22.45 10.54 -8.98
N LYS A 9 22.67 9.65 -9.95
CA LYS A 9 22.30 9.89 -11.35
C LYS A 9 20.79 10.06 -11.55
N ILE A 10 19.95 9.33 -10.80
CA ILE A 10 18.49 9.51 -10.84
C ILE A 10 18.10 10.88 -10.27
N ILE A 11 18.75 11.33 -9.19
CA ILE A 11 18.51 12.66 -8.60
C ILE A 11 18.89 13.76 -9.61
N GLU A 12 20.01 13.58 -10.31
CA GLU A 12 20.50 14.46 -11.38
C GLU A 12 19.68 14.39 -12.69
N LYS A 13 18.66 13.52 -12.74
CA LYS A 13 17.79 13.30 -13.90
C LYS A 13 18.53 12.80 -15.15
N ASP A 14 19.58 12.01 -14.97
CA ASP A 14 20.20 11.26 -16.07
C ASP A 14 19.24 10.14 -16.55
N PRO A 15 18.75 10.19 -17.80
CA PRO A 15 17.81 9.18 -18.32
C PRO A 15 18.36 7.76 -18.27
N LYS A 16 19.68 7.57 -18.41
CA LYS A 16 20.31 6.25 -18.37
C LYS A 16 20.25 5.59 -17.00
N ALA A 17 20.11 6.39 -15.94
CA ALA A 17 20.08 5.90 -14.58
C ALA A 17 18.85 5.02 -14.27
N ILE A 18 17.73 5.25 -14.98
CA ILE A 18 16.56 4.37 -14.88
C ILE A 18 16.80 3.03 -15.53
N GLU A 19 17.49 2.99 -16.67
CA GLU A 19 17.90 1.74 -17.30
C GLU A 19 18.81 0.93 -16.37
N ASP A 20 19.78 1.59 -15.72
CA ASP A 20 20.64 0.95 -14.73
C ASP A 20 19.85 0.41 -13.51
N LEU A 21 18.85 1.16 -13.03
CA LEU A 21 17.97 0.71 -11.96
C LEU A 21 17.13 -0.49 -12.38
N ILE A 22 16.58 -0.50 -13.61
CA ILE A 22 15.81 -1.62 -14.15
C ILE A 22 16.71 -2.85 -14.29
N ASN A 23 17.91 -2.69 -14.84
CA ASN A 23 18.85 -3.79 -15.02
C ASN A 23 19.21 -4.47 -13.68
N LYS A 24 19.36 -3.68 -12.61
CA LYS A 24 19.73 -4.19 -11.29
C LYS A 24 18.54 -4.68 -10.45
N TYR A 25 17.42 -3.96 -10.46
CA TYR A 25 16.30 -4.15 -9.54
C TYR A 25 14.99 -4.56 -10.23
N GLY A 26 14.91 -4.55 -11.55
CA GLY A 26 13.69 -4.83 -12.31
C GLY A 26 13.08 -6.19 -11.96
N LYS A 27 13.89 -7.26 -11.93
CA LYS A 27 13.42 -8.61 -11.53
C LYS A 27 12.87 -8.65 -10.12
N LEU A 28 13.48 -7.92 -9.19
CA LEU A 28 13.02 -7.83 -7.80
C LEU A 28 11.67 -7.12 -7.71
N ILE A 29 11.55 -5.96 -8.38
CA ILE A 29 10.31 -5.19 -8.43
C ILE A 29 9.19 -6.04 -9.03
N PHE A 30 9.43 -6.68 -10.18
CA PHE A 30 8.45 -7.61 -10.78
C PHE A 30 8.08 -8.76 -9.83
N GLY A 31 9.04 -9.35 -9.11
CA GLY A 31 8.76 -10.39 -8.13
C GLY A 31 7.85 -9.91 -6.98
N VAL A 32 8.04 -8.68 -6.50
CA VAL A 32 7.17 -8.07 -5.49
C VAL A 32 5.76 -7.84 -6.04
N ILE A 33 5.64 -7.28 -7.24
CA ILE A 33 4.35 -7.02 -7.88
C ILE A 33 3.58 -8.34 -8.10
N ASN A 34 4.20 -9.35 -8.72
CA ASN A 34 3.57 -10.64 -9.01
C ASN A 34 3.14 -11.40 -7.75
N LYS A 35 3.78 -11.17 -6.60
CA LYS A 35 3.36 -11.77 -5.33
C LYS A 35 2.04 -11.17 -4.82
N ILE A 36 1.74 -9.92 -5.19
CA ILE A 36 0.56 -9.17 -4.74
C ILE A 36 -0.54 -9.21 -5.79
N LEU A 37 -0.18 -8.95 -7.05
CA LEU A 37 -1.01 -9.13 -8.24
C LEU A 37 -0.74 -10.52 -8.81
N ASN A 38 -1.47 -11.51 -8.31
CA ASN A 38 -1.22 -12.93 -8.55
C ASN A 38 -2.34 -13.64 -9.32
N SER A 39 -3.39 -12.90 -9.72
CA SER A 39 -4.48 -13.46 -10.52
C SER A 39 -4.15 -13.41 -12.02
N SER A 40 -4.61 -14.41 -12.77
CA SER A 40 -4.34 -14.53 -14.21
C SER A 40 -4.88 -13.38 -15.06
N ASN A 41 -5.87 -12.64 -14.55
CA ASN A 41 -6.47 -11.47 -15.19
C ASN A 41 -5.79 -10.14 -14.85
N GLU A 42 -4.71 -10.12 -14.04
CA GLU A 42 -4.05 -8.89 -13.58
C GLU A 42 -2.76 -8.57 -14.38
N ARG A 43 -2.54 -9.24 -15.52
CA ARG A 43 -1.29 -9.12 -16.29
C ARG A 43 -1.02 -7.70 -16.77
N TRP A 44 -2.06 -6.99 -17.21
CA TRP A 44 -1.94 -5.61 -17.69
C TRP A 44 -1.58 -4.66 -16.54
N GLU A 45 -2.22 -4.84 -15.39
CA GLU A 45 -1.98 -4.06 -14.18
C GLU A 45 -0.58 -4.31 -13.59
N ILE A 46 0.00 -5.49 -13.78
CA ILE A 46 1.40 -5.76 -13.40
C ILE A 46 2.36 -4.84 -14.16
N GLU A 47 2.20 -4.70 -15.48
CA GLU A 47 3.06 -3.85 -16.30
C GLU A 47 2.86 -2.36 -15.98
N GLU A 48 1.62 -1.93 -15.81
CA GLU A 48 1.29 -0.55 -15.43
C GLU A 48 1.86 -0.21 -14.04
N CYS A 49 1.67 -1.09 -13.06
CA CYS A 49 2.21 -0.94 -11.72
C CYS A 49 3.75 -0.85 -11.74
N PHE A 50 4.42 -1.65 -12.56
CA PHE A 50 5.88 -1.59 -12.70
C PHE A 50 6.35 -0.22 -13.20
N ASN A 51 5.73 0.28 -14.27
CA ASN A 51 6.04 1.60 -14.83
C ASN A 51 5.78 2.73 -13.81
N ASP A 52 4.68 2.64 -13.06
CA ASP A 52 4.35 3.58 -12.00
C ASP A 52 5.36 3.58 -10.85
N ILE A 53 5.92 2.41 -10.51
CA ILE A 53 6.99 2.30 -9.52
C ILE A 53 8.25 2.98 -10.04
N LEU A 54 8.65 2.73 -11.29
CA LEU A 54 9.80 3.40 -11.90
C LEU A 54 9.64 4.91 -11.91
N MET A 55 8.45 5.40 -12.30
CA MET A 55 8.13 6.83 -12.29
C MET A 55 8.16 7.42 -10.87
N THR A 56 7.69 6.66 -9.88
CA THR A 56 7.71 7.07 -8.47
C THR A 56 9.15 7.17 -7.96
N LEU A 57 10.00 6.19 -8.27
CA LEU A 57 11.42 6.20 -7.93
C LEU A 57 12.14 7.35 -8.63
N TRP A 58 11.90 7.54 -9.93
CA TRP A 58 12.46 8.65 -10.71
C TRP A 58 12.17 10.01 -10.08
N LYS A 59 10.91 10.24 -9.68
CA LYS A 59 10.48 11.51 -9.08
C LYS A 59 11.02 11.70 -7.66
N ASN A 60 11.06 10.64 -6.86
CA ASN A 60 11.20 10.73 -5.41
C ASN A 60 12.51 10.16 -4.85
N MET A 61 13.49 9.82 -5.69
CA MET A 61 14.76 9.22 -5.25
C MET A 61 15.51 10.05 -4.21
N TYR A 62 15.35 11.37 -4.21
CA TYR A 62 15.96 12.28 -3.23
C TYR A 62 15.50 12.04 -1.78
N LEU A 63 14.37 11.33 -1.59
CA LEU A 63 13.88 10.92 -0.27
C LEU A 63 14.63 9.71 0.31
N TYR A 64 15.37 8.97 -0.53
CA TYR A 64 16.22 7.88 -0.05
C TYR A 64 17.38 8.44 0.76
N LYS A 65 17.63 7.80 1.90
CA LYS A 65 18.65 8.14 2.87
C LYS A 65 19.35 6.86 3.28
N GLU A 66 20.63 6.73 2.92
CA GLU A 66 21.42 5.52 3.16
C GLU A 66 21.50 5.17 4.64
N GLU A 67 21.50 6.19 5.51
CA GLU A 67 21.47 6.05 6.96
C GLU A 67 20.18 5.41 7.49
N LYS A 68 19.08 5.44 6.71
CA LYS A 68 17.81 4.81 7.08
C LYS A 68 17.68 3.36 6.58
N GLY A 69 18.65 2.88 5.80
CA GLY A 69 18.71 1.49 5.35
C GLY A 69 19.15 1.33 3.90
N LYS A 70 19.29 0.08 3.48
CA LYS A 70 19.75 -0.29 2.13
C LYS A 70 18.74 0.11 1.04
N LEU A 71 19.23 0.52 -0.13
CA LEU A 71 18.42 0.91 -1.28
C LEU A 71 17.40 -0.17 -1.69
N ILE A 72 17.81 -1.44 -1.66
CA ILE A 72 16.93 -2.57 -1.95
C ILE A 72 15.66 -2.58 -1.10
N ASN A 73 15.76 -2.22 0.20
CA ASN A 73 14.61 -2.18 1.10
C ASN A 73 13.69 -0.99 0.80
N PHE A 74 14.26 0.14 0.39
CA PHE A 74 13.49 1.30 -0.06
C PHE A 74 12.70 0.97 -1.32
N ILE A 75 13.34 0.35 -2.32
CA ILE A 75 12.69 -0.07 -3.57
C ILE A 75 11.58 -1.09 -3.30
N ILE A 76 11.83 -2.10 -2.46
CA ILE A 76 10.81 -3.09 -2.06
C ILE A 76 9.60 -2.40 -1.41
N SER A 77 9.84 -1.40 -0.56
CA SER A 77 8.77 -0.67 0.12
C SER A 77 7.89 0.09 -0.88
N VAL A 78 8.52 0.87 -1.78
CA VAL A 78 7.80 1.59 -2.84
C VAL A 78 7.00 0.63 -3.72
N ALA A 79 7.62 -0.48 -4.14
CA ALA A 79 6.98 -1.48 -4.99
C ALA A 79 5.79 -2.15 -4.30
N LYS A 80 5.94 -2.53 -3.02
CA LYS A 80 4.88 -3.15 -2.24
C LYS A 80 3.69 -2.20 -2.05
N PHE A 81 3.93 -0.94 -1.70
CA PHE A 81 2.84 0.04 -1.53
C PHE A 81 2.09 0.25 -2.83
N LYS A 82 2.79 0.48 -3.94
CA LYS A 82 2.14 0.68 -5.25
C LYS A 82 1.34 -0.55 -5.67
N ALA A 83 1.90 -1.76 -5.55
CA ALA A 83 1.21 -2.99 -5.93
C ALA A 83 -0.05 -3.26 -5.08
N ILE A 84 -0.02 -2.91 -3.79
CA ILE A 84 -1.20 -3.00 -2.91
C ILE A 84 -2.27 -1.99 -3.37
N ASP A 85 -1.89 -0.76 -3.70
CA ASP A 85 -2.83 0.24 -4.22
C ASP A 85 -3.49 -0.22 -5.52
N TYR A 86 -2.72 -0.86 -6.41
CA TYR A 86 -3.26 -1.49 -7.62
C TYR A 86 -4.21 -2.64 -7.28
N LYS A 87 -3.82 -3.56 -6.38
CA LYS A 87 -4.69 -4.67 -5.96
C LYS A 87 -6.03 -4.16 -5.42
N ARG A 88 -6.01 -3.10 -4.62
CA ARG A 88 -7.22 -2.44 -4.10
C ARG A 88 -8.07 -1.80 -5.19
N LYS A 89 -7.44 -1.12 -6.16
CA LYS A 89 -8.17 -0.57 -7.31
C LYS A 89 -8.84 -1.66 -8.13
N ILE A 90 -8.14 -2.77 -8.37
CA ILE A 90 -8.68 -3.94 -9.08
C ILE A 90 -9.82 -4.56 -8.29
N GLN A 91 -9.63 -4.80 -6.98
CA GLN A 91 -10.68 -5.32 -6.12
C GLN A 91 -11.86 -4.36 -6.05
N LYS A 92 -11.67 -3.05 -5.93
CA LYS A 92 -12.76 -2.08 -5.97
C LYS A 92 -13.46 -2.09 -7.32
N LYS A 93 -12.73 -2.19 -8.44
CA LYS A 93 -13.33 -2.29 -9.77
C LYS A 93 -14.13 -3.58 -9.92
N ASN A 94 -13.59 -4.71 -9.47
CA ASN A 94 -14.25 -6.02 -9.51
C ASN A 94 -15.46 -6.04 -8.57
N ASN A 95 -15.32 -5.56 -7.34
CA ASN A 95 -16.43 -5.37 -6.41
C ASN A 95 -17.45 -4.38 -6.97
N VAL A 96 -17.06 -3.32 -7.70
CA VAL A 96 -18.02 -2.41 -8.37
C VAL A 96 -18.69 -3.08 -9.57
N ILE A 97 -18.03 -4.01 -10.25
CA ILE A 97 -18.64 -4.82 -11.32
C ILE A 97 -19.62 -5.83 -10.70
N GLU A 98 -19.22 -6.51 -9.64
CA GLU A 98 -20.02 -7.48 -8.87
C GLU A 98 -21.17 -6.76 -8.12
N LEU A 99 -20.91 -5.59 -7.54
CA LEU A 99 -21.91 -4.67 -6.98
C LEU A 99 -22.76 -4.06 -8.09
N LYS A 100 -22.31 -3.82 -9.32
CA LYS A 100 -23.24 -3.39 -10.39
C LYS A 100 -24.19 -4.53 -10.79
N GLU A 101 -23.74 -5.77 -10.70
CA GLU A 101 -24.60 -6.95 -10.84
C GLU A 101 -25.54 -7.12 -9.63
N GLU A 102 -25.11 -6.78 -8.41
CA GLU A 102 -25.93 -6.85 -7.18
C GLU A 102 -26.76 -5.59 -6.85
N VAL A 103 -26.41 -4.40 -7.33
CA VAL A 103 -27.12 -3.11 -7.14
C VAL A 103 -28.33 -3.03 -8.08
N LEU A 104 -28.42 -3.89 -9.09
CA LEU A 104 -29.71 -4.22 -9.70
C LEU A 104 -30.67 -4.92 -8.72
N ARG A 105 -30.18 -5.37 -7.55
CA ARG A 105 -30.94 -6.17 -6.58
C ARG A 105 -31.09 -5.59 -5.19
N LYS A 106 -30.29 -4.62 -4.74
CA LYS A 106 -30.48 -4.07 -3.38
C LYS A 106 -29.75 -2.75 -3.16
N GLU A 107 -30.56 -1.71 -3.04
CA GLU A 107 -30.16 -0.45 -2.43
C GLU A 107 -30.01 -0.62 -0.89
N GLU A 108 -29.23 0.31 -0.36
CA GLU A 108 -29.15 0.77 1.04
C GLU A 108 -28.09 0.17 1.98
N PHE A 109 -27.34 1.14 2.52
CA PHE A 109 -26.38 1.14 3.64
C PHE A 109 -24.93 0.75 3.35
N GLN A 110 -24.04 1.76 3.24
CA GLN A 110 -22.88 1.80 4.13
C GLN A 110 -22.20 3.18 4.20
N ASP A 111 -22.08 3.72 5.42
CA ASP A 111 -21.08 4.75 5.75
C ASP A 111 -19.68 4.13 5.70
N GLU A 112 -19.00 4.24 4.57
CA GLU A 112 -17.57 3.95 4.44
C GLU A 112 -16.74 5.16 4.88
N ILE A 113 -15.72 4.93 5.71
CA ILE A 113 -14.70 5.95 5.96
C ILE A 113 -13.95 6.17 4.66
N ASP A 114 -14.01 7.41 4.16
CA ASP A 114 -13.27 7.80 2.98
C ASP A 114 -11.76 7.79 3.28
N ILE A 115 -11.07 6.79 2.75
CA ILE A 115 -9.61 6.58 2.89
C ILE A 115 -8.83 7.59 2.03
N ASN A 116 -9.50 8.52 1.35
CA ASN A 116 -8.84 9.64 0.67
C ASN A 116 -8.10 10.58 1.64
N ASP A 117 -8.37 10.53 2.95
CA ASP A 117 -7.60 11.24 3.98
C ASP A 117 -6.36 10.46 4.42
N GLN A 118 -5.31 10.51 3.59
CA GLN A 118 -4.01 9.93 3.92
C GLN A 118 -3.39 10.56 5.17
N GLU A 119 -3.64 11.84 5.44
CA GLU A 119 -3.04 12.58 6.54
C GLU A 119 -3.62 12.16 7.91
N GLY A 120 -4.94 12.01 8.02
CA GLY A 120 -5.60 11.50 9.22
C GLY A 120 -5.23 10.05 9.55
N PHE A 121 -5.05 9.20 8.54
CA PHE A 121 -4.58 7.83 8.75
C PHE A 121 -3.15 7.79 9.30
N TYR A 122 -2.22 8.54 8.70
CA TYR A 122 -0.83 8.60 9.17
C TYR A 122 -0.70 9.19 10.59
N ASN A 123 -1.51 10.19 10.93
CA ASN A 123 -1.51 10.78 12.26
C ASN A 123 -2.11 9.84 13.32
N LEU A 124 -3.17 9.08 13.00
CA LEU A 124 -3.70 8.04 13.88
C LEU A 124 -2.63 6.98 14.17
N ILE A 125 -1.95 6.49 13.12
CA ILE A 125 -0.89 5.47 13.23
C ILE A 125 0.23 5.91 14.19
N LYS A 126 0.59 7.21 14.22
CA LYS A 126 1.61 7.75 15.12
C LYS A 126 1.20 7.73 16.61
N GLU A 127 -0.09 7.86 16.89
CA GLU A 127 -0.63 7.93 18.26
C GLU A 127 -0.99 6.55 18.85
N LEU A 128 -1.07 5.51 18.00
CA LEU A 128 -1.38 4.15 18.43
C LEU A 128 -0.16 3.47 19.07
N LYS A 129 -0.42 2.71 20.13
CA LYS A 129 0.56 1.79 20.71
C LYS A 129 0.95 0.74 19.68
N GLU A 130 2.20 0.26 19.71
CA GLU A 130 2.79 -0.68 18.74
C GLU A 130 1.86 -1.81 18.31
N LYS A 131 1.22 -2.51 19.25
CA LYS A 131 0.25 -3.59 18.93
C LYS A 131 -0.99 -3.12 18.17
N ASP A 132 -1.55 -1.97 18.53
CA ASP A 132 -2.74 -1.43 17.87
C ASP A 132 -2.37 -0.89 16.48
N LYS A 133 -1.18 -0.30 16.35
CA LYS A 133 -0.60 0.12 15.08
C LYS A 133 -0.44 -1.05 14.12
N GLU A 134 0.09 -2.17 14.61
CA GLU A 134 0.25 -3.39 13.80
C GLU A 134 -1.10 -3.94 13.31
N ILE A 135 -2.13 -3.93 14.17
CA ILE A 135 -3.49 -4.34 13.78
C ILE A 135 -4.05 -3.43 12.67
N PHE A 136 -3.88 -2.12 12.79
CA PHE A 136 -4.33 -1.16 11.79
C PHE A 136 -3.56 -1.29 10.47
N ILE A 137 -2.24 -1.43 10.52
CA ILE A 137 -1.41 -1.68 9.33
C ILE A 137 -1.82 -2.99 8.68
N ARG A 138 -1.95 -4.08 9.44
CA ARG A 138 -2.34 -5.38 8.85
C ARG A 138 -3.73 -5.34 8.24
N ARG A 139 -4.71 -4.73 8.93
CA ARG A 139 -6.09 -4.66 8.42
C ARG A 139 -6.25 -3.68 7.25
N TYR A 140 -5.68 -2.48 7.35
CA TYR A 140 -5.94 -1.37 6.43
C TYR A 140 -4.81 -1.08 5.46
N LEU A 141 -3.58 -1.57 5.70
CA LEU A 141 -2.43 -1.41 4.80
C LEU A 141 -2.03 -2.72 4.11
N LEU A 142 -2.21 -3.87 4.77
CA LEU A 142 -1.90 -5.19 4.22
C LEU A 142 -3.14 -6.01 3.85
N ASP A 143 -4.34 -5.47 4.13
CA ASP A 143 -5.65 -6.08 3.88
C ASP A 143 -5.78 -7.52 4.40
N GLU A 144 -5.13 -7.82 5.52
CA GLU A 144 -5.27 -9.10 6.19
C GLU A 144 -6.64 -9.20 6.86
N SER A 145 -7.27 -10.38 6.73
CA SER A 145 -8.53 -10.66 7.42
C SER A 145 -8.34 -10.65 8.94
N MET A 146 -9.39 -10.32 9.68
CA MET A 146 -9.35 -10.35 11.14
C MET A 146 -9.05 -11.76 11.66
N GLU A 147 -9.47 -12.80 10.94
CA GLU A 147 -9.11 -14.20 11.16
C GLU A 147 -7.61 -14.43 11.12
N LYS A 148 -6.93 -13.88 10.11
CA LYS A 148 -5.48 -14.04 9.95
C LYS A 148 -4.72 -13.26 11.01
N ILE A 149 -5.10 -12.00 11.24
CA ILE A 149 -4.49 -11.13 12.27
C ILE A 149 -4.68 -11.75 13.66
N SER A 150 -5.85 -12.33 13.93
CA SER A 150 -6.16 -13.03 15.18
C SER A 150 -5.20 -14.19 15.44
N LYS A 151 -4.97 -15.03 14.42
CA LYS A 151 -4.04 -16.16 14.51
C LYS A 151 -2.59 -15.70 14.68
N ASP A 152 -2.14 -14.76 13.85
CA ASP A 152 -0.74 -14.32 13.80
C ASP A 152 -0.32 -13.57 15.07
N LEU A 153 -1.22 -12.78 15.66
CA LEU A 153 -0.94 -11.99 16.86
C LEU A 153 -1.40 -12.66 18.15
N ASN A 154 -2.01 -13.85 18.05
CA ASN A 154 -2.66 -14.57 19.15
C ASN A 154 -3.64 -13.68 19.94
N LEU A 155 -4.51 -12.97 19.22
CA LEU A 155 -5.51 -12.04 19.75
C LEU A 155 -6.92 -12.51 19.39
N THR A 156 -7.93 -12.18 20.19
CA THR A 156 -9.31 -12.48 19.82
C THR A 156 -9.79 -11.56 18.70
N LYS A 157 -10.66 -12.08 17.81
CA LYS A 157 -11.29 -11.26 16.76
C LYS A 157 -12.04 -10.06 17.35
N GLU A 158 -12.63 -10.24 18.53
CA GLU A 158 -13.35 -9.19 19.24
C GLU A 158 -12.42 -8.09 19.76
N TYR A 159 -11.22 -8.43 20.23
CA TYR A 159 -10.19 -7.43 20.55
C TYR A 159 -9.80 -6.62 19.30
N ILE A 160 -9.56 -7.30 18.17
CA ILE A 160 -9.21 -6.66 16.90
C ILE A 160 -10.34 -5.73 16.42
N TYR A 161 -11.58 -6.20 16.42
CA TYR A 161 -12.76 -5.41 16.06
C TYR A 161 -12.90 -4.16 16.92
N ASN A 162 -12.78 -4.30 18.24
CA ASN A 162 -12.86 -3.18 19.17
C ASN A 162 -11.77 -2.13 18.94
N LYS A 163 -10.55 -2.55 18.60
CA LYS A 163 -9.47 -1.61 18.26
C LYS A 163 -9.74 -0.86 16.96
N LEU A 164 -10.10 -1.59 15.91
CA LEU A 164 -10.40 -0.99 14.62
C LEU A 164 -11.59 -0.03 14.73
N SER A 165 -12.65 -0.40 15.46
CA SER A 165 -13.82 0.43 15.71
C SER A 165 -13.48 1.74 16.44
N ARG A 166 -12.72 1.65 17.54
CA ARG A 166 -12.32 2.85 18.31
C ARG A 166 -11.42 3.79 17.52
N GLY A 167 -10.47 3.26 16.74
CA GLY A 167 -9.59 4.12 15.92
C GLY A 167 -10.33 4.76 14.76
N ARG A 168 -11.29 4.06 14.13
CA ARG A 168 -12.22 4.62 13.14
C ARG A 168 -13.04 5.78 13.71
N LYS A 169 -13.59 5.61 14.92
CA LYS A 169 -14.35 6.66 15.60
C LYS A 169 -13.51 7.91 15.85
N LYS A 170 -12.25 7.75 16.27
CA LYS A 170 -11.32 8.89 16.47
C LYS A 170 -10.99 9.64 15.18
N ILE A 171 -10.84 8.93 14.06
CA ILE A 171 -10.64 9.57 12.75
C ILE A 171 -11.90 10.39 12.40
N LYS A 172 -13.08 9.80 12.55
CA LYS A 172 -14.36 10.46 12.27
C LYS A 172 -14.59 11.70 13.14
N GLU A 173 -14.37 11.59 14.45
CA GLU A 173 -14.48 12.71 15.40
C GLU A 173 -13.50 13.87 15.10
N ARG A 174 -12.33 13.59 14.52
CA ARG A 174 -11.38 14.63 14.09
C ARG A 174 -11.77 15.28 12.76
N LEU A 175 -12.44 14.54 11.87
CA LEU A 175 -12.90 15.02 10.57
C LEU A 175 -14.21 15.81 10.67
N GLU A 176 -15.09 15.45 11.60
CA GLU A 176 -16.37 16.15 11.87
C GLU A 176 -16.21 17.34 12.84
N GLY A 177 -15.01 17.57 13.37
CA GLY A 177 -14.67 18.67 14.28
C GLY A 177 -14.17 19.95 13.59
N ILE A 178 -14.43 20.11 12.28
CA ILE A 178 -14.17 21.33 11.50
C ILE A 178 -15.50 21.86 10.95
#